data_AF-A0A0W1RHI6-F1
#
_entry.id   AF-A0A0W1RHI6-F1
#
_cell.length_a   1.000
_cell.length_b   1.000
_cell.length_c   1.000
_cell.angle_alpha   90.00
_cell.angle_beta   90.00
_cell.angle_gamma   90.00
#
_symmetry.space_group_name_H-M   'P 1'
#
loop_
_entity.id
_entity.type
_entity.pdbx_description
1 polymer ?
#
loop_
_entity_poly.entity_id
_entity_poly.type
_entity_poly.pdbx_seq_one_letter_code
_entity_poly.pdbx_strand_id
1 'polypeptide(L)'
;MEAQFPNGDVDTLRLLGVDTPETTLSRVSPDEFEGIPDTTAGRDHLYNWGEKATEFAVDELEGEQVRIVVDEQADRRGSFGRLLVYIYVDSENYNRRLLTDGYARMYDSEFSQRNEFRSAEDRAQSLSKGLWDFEAPSTPEETSSNEERDGSSSDIPPVPADGDYDCSHFDTQDQAQQVLESTSGDPHGLDRDNDGIACESLP
;
A
#
# COMPACT_ATOMS: atom_id res chain seq x y z
N MET A 1 -14.69 -2.14 9.58
CA MET A 1 -15.13 -1.24 10.67
C MET A 1 -16.55 -1.59 11.09
N GLU A 2 -16.94 -1.25 12.32
CA GLU A 2 -18.28 -1.47 12.85
C GLU A 2 -18.87 -0.15 13.37
N ALA A 3 -20.19 -0.05 13.43
CA ALA A 3 -20.88 1.06 14.06
C ALA A 3 -22.06 0.57 14.91
N GLN A 4 -22.28 1.24 16.03
CA GLN A 4 -23.46 1.05 16.88
C GLN A 4 -24.54 2.08 16.51
N PHE A 5 -25.74 1.61 16.23
CA PHE A 5 -26.89 2.45 15.90
C PHE A 5 -27.67 2.88 17.17
N PRO A 6 -28.53 3.91 17.09
CA PRO A 6 -29.29 4.40 18.25
C PRO A 6 -30.19 3.37 18.94
N ASN A 7 -30.57 2.30 18.24
CA ASN A 7 -31.35 1.19 18.78
C ASN A 7 -30.49 0.12 19.49
N GLY A 8 -29.17 0.28 19.53
CA GLY A 8 -28.21 -0.63 20.16
C GLY A 8 -27.63 -1.68 19.23
N ASP A 9 -28.14 -1.81 18.00
CA ASP A 9 -27.62 -2.77 17.02
C ASP A 9 -26.21 -2.38 16.56
N VAL A 10 -25.38 -3.39 16.29
CA VAL A 10 -24.05 -3.22 15.69
C VAL A 10 -24.07 -3.81 14.28
N ASP A 11 -23.51 -3.10 13.31
CA ASP A 11 -23.36 -3.58 11.93
C ASP A 11 -21.94 -3.35 11.43
N THR A 12 -21.49 -4.23 10.54
CA THR A 12 -20.20 -4.10 9.87
C THR A 12 -20.36 -3.25 8.62
N LEU A 13 -19.55 -2.19 8.52
CA LEU A 13 -19.61 -1.24 7.41
C LEU A 13 -18.51 -1.53 6.38
N ARG A 14 -18.83 -1.25 5.12
CA ARG A 14 -17.85 -1.11 4.02
C ARG A 14 -18.07 0.28 3.40
N LEU A 15 -17.00 1.05 3.35
CA LEU A 15 -17.01 2.35 2.70
C LEU A 15 -17.27 2.16 1.21
N LEU A 16 -18.31 2.80 0.72
CA LEU A 16 -18.71 2.75 -0.68
C LEU A 16 -17.78 3.63 -1.52
N GLY A 17 -17.35 3.12 -2.68
CA GLY A 17 -16.62 3.86 -3.71
C GLY A 17 -15.13 4.06 -3.47
N VAL A 18 -14.57 3.51 -2.39
CA VAL A 18 -13.14 3.63 -2.07
C VAL A 18 -12.54 2.28 -1.71
N ASP A 19 -11.25 2.14 -2.01
CA ASP A 19 -10.45 0.99 -1.59
C ASP A 19 -9.07 1.43 -1.12
N THR A 20 -8.71 1.02 0.08
CA THR A 20 -7.39 1.27 0.67
C THR A 20 -6.47 0.08 0.33
N PRO A 21 -5.14 0.28 0.29
CA PRO A 21 -4.23 -0.84 0.22
C PRO A 21 -4.44 -1.82 1.39
N GLU A 22 -4.11 -3.09 1.16
CA GLU A 22 -4.17 -4.13 2.18
C GLU A 22 -3.07 -3.93 3.24
N THR A 23 -3.40 -4.21 4.52
CA THR A 23 -2.47 -4.16 5.66
C THR A 23 -1.73 -5.48 5.90
N THR A 24 -1.71 -6.35 4.90
CA THR A 24 -0.95 -7.60 4.93
C THR A 24 -0.15 -7.66 3.64
N LEU A 25 1.18 -7.60 3.75
CA LEU A 25 2.07 -7.46 2.60
C LEU A 25 1.81 -8.50 1.50
N SER A 26 1.56 -9.77 1.87
CA SER A 26 1.26 -10.85 0.92
C SER A 26 -0.10 -10.74 0.22
N ARG A 27 -0.96 -9.80 0.62
CA ARG A 27 -2.26 -9.51 0.00
C ARG A 27 -2.28 -8.18 -0.77
N VAL A 28 -1.22 -7.37 -0.65
CA VAL A 28 -1.09 -6.14 -1.42
C VAL A 28 -1.07 -6.49 -2.92
N SER A 29 -1.87 -5.76 -3.70
CA SER A 29 -2.05 -5.98 -5.13
C SER A 29 -1.75 -4.68 -5.88
N PRO A 30 -0.48 -4.43 -6.27
CA PRO A 30 -0.10 -3.17 -6.92
C PRO A 30 -0.81 -2.89 -8.24
N ASP A 31 -1.18 -3.93 -8.99
CA ASP A 31 -1.90 -3.82 -10.27
C ASP A 31 -3.25 -3.08 -10.16
N GLU A 32 -3.79 -2.93 -8.95
CA GLU A 32 -5.01 -2.18 -8.70
C GLU A 32 -4.78 -0.67 -8.56
N PHE A 33 -3.54 -0.22 -8.42
CA PHE A 33 -3.16 1.16 -8.14
C PHE A 33 -2.34 1.73 -9.30
N GLU A 34 -2.88 2.75 -9.96
CA GLU A 34 -2.25 3.38 -11.12
C GLU A 34 -0.87 3.97 -10.78
N GLY A 35 0.12 3.70 -11.63
CA GLY A 35 1.47 4.25 -11.48
C GLY A 35 2.36 3.53 -10.45
N ILE A 36 1.85 2.52 -9.74
CA ILE A 36 2.63 1.74 -8.79
C ILE A 36 2.94 0.36 -9.42
N PRO A 37 4.21 0.02 -9.67
CA PRO A 37 4.57 -1.23 -10.31
C PRO A 37 4.43 -2.42 -9.35
N ASP A 38 4.18 -3.62 -9.89
CA ASP A 38 4.23 -4.86 -9.11
C ASP A 38 5.68 -5.29 -8.85
N THR A 39 6.34 -4.56 -7.95
CA THR A 39 7.69 -4.83 -7.43
C THR A 39 7.65 -4.79 -5.91
N THR A 40 8.72 -5.27 -5.25
CA THR A 40 8.87 -5.17 -3.78
C THR A 40 8.67 -3.73 -3.30
N ALA A 41 9.31 -2.75 -3.95
CA ALA A 41 9.16 -1.33 -3.60
C ALA A 41 7.71 -0.84 -3.73
N GLY A 42 6.99 -1.24 -4.78
CA GLY A 42 5.58 -0.89 -4.96
C GLY A 42 4.68 -1.54 -3.90
N ARG A 43 4.94 -2.81 -3.55
CA ARG A 43 4.23 -3.55 -2.51
C ARG A 43 4.45 -2.94 -1.13
N ASP A 44 5.70 -2.62 -0.78
CA ASP A 44 6.05 -2.00 0.50
C ASP A 44 5.44 -0.61 0.63
N HIS A 45 5.49 0.18 -0.44
CA HIS A 45 4.85 1.50 -0.48
C HIS A 45 3.35 1.41 -0.19
N LEU A 46 2.66 0.50 -0.89
CA LEU A 46 1.22 0.30 -0.70
C LEU A 46 0.90 -0.27 0.69
N TYR A 47 1.68 -1.23 1.19
CA TYR A 47 1.52 -1.74 2.56
C TYR A 47 1.61 -0.61 3.60
N ASN A 48 2.63 0.24 3.50
CA ASN A 48 2.79 1.41 4.38
C ASN A 48 1.61 2.38 4.27
N TRP A 49 1.05 2.56 3.08
CA TRP A 49 -0.15 3.37 2.89
C TRP A 49 -1.44 2.71 3.40
N GLY A 50 -1.52 1.38 3.42
CA GLY A 50 -2.58 0.63 4.10
C GLY A 50 -2.57 0.86 5.61
N GLU A 51 -1.38 0.84 6.23
CA GLU A 51 -1.21 1.15 7.66
C GLU A 51 -1.62 2.61 7.95
N LYS A 52 -1.14 3.57 7.15
CA LYS A 52 -1.52 4.99 7.28
C LYS A 52 -3.02 5.22 7.09
N ALA A 53 -3.68 4.49 6.20
CA ALA A 53 -5.13 4.56 6.00
C ALA A 53 -5.89 3.99 7.20
N THR A 54 -5.32 2.98 7.87
CA THR A 54 -5.85 2.43 9.12
C THR A 54 -5.72 3.43 10.27
N GLU A 55 -4.55 4.05 10.44
CA GLU A 55 -4.33 5.12 11.43
C GLU A 55 -5.30 6.28 11.20
N PHE A 56 -5.44 6.75 9.97
CA PHE A 56 -6.38 7.81 9.62
C PHE A 56 -7.84 7.47 9.96
N ALA A 57 -8.25 6.21 9.75
CA ALA A 57 -9.59 5.76 10.13
C ALA A 57 -9.79 5.72 11.64
N VAL A 58 -8.77 5.33 12.41
CA VAL A 58 -8.82 5.35 13.88
C VAL A 58 -8.91 6.78 14.38
N ASP A 59 -8.01 7.65 13.93
CA ASP A 59 -7.92 9.04 14.39
C ASP A 59 -9.20 9.86 14.12
N GLU A 60 -9.87 9.61 12.98
CA GLU A 60 -11.04 10.40 12.57
C GLU A 60 -12.37 9.79 13.00
N LEU A 61 -12.43 8.49 13.32
CA LEU A 61 -13.70 7.77 13.51
C LEU A 61 -13.83 7.01 14.84
N GLU A 62 -12.73 6.68 15.52
CA GLU A 62 -12.81 5.88 16.74
C GLU A 62 -13.50 6.67 17.86
N GLY A 63 -14.61 6.13 18.36
CA GLY A 63 -15.40 6.78 19.41
C GLY A 63 -16.24 7.98 18.94
N GLU A 64 -16.16 8.34 17.66
CA GLU A 64 -16.84 9.51 17.13
C GLU A 64 -18.30 9.24 16.73
N GLN A 65 -19.14 10.26 16.91
CA GLN A 65 -20.53 10.22 16.43
C GLN A 65 -20.58 10.71 14.99
N VAL A 66 -20.79 9.77 14.07
CA VAL A 66 -20.79 10.05 12.64
C VAL A 66 -22.18 9.92 12.03
N ARG A 67 -22.37 10.56 10.88
CA ARG A 67 -23.58 10.38 10.07
C ARG A 67 -23.31 9.35 8.97
N ILE A 68 -24.03 8.23 9.04
CA ILE A 68 -23.99 7.16 8.04
C ILE A 68 -25.07 7.41 6.98
N VAL A 69 -24.70 7.29 5.71
CA VAL A 69 -25.61 7.47 4.56
C VAL A 69 -25.47 6.30 3.61
N VAL A 70 -26.59 5.74 3.15
CA VAL A 70 -26.61 4.78 2.05
C VAL A 70 -26.86 5.50 0.73
N ASP A 71 -26.24 5.02 -0.34
CA ASP A 71 -26.48 5.54 -1.69
C ASP A 71 -27.78 4.97 -2.26
N GLU A 72 -28.47 5.74 -3.09
CA GLU A 72 -29.74 5.31 -3.71
C GLU A 72 -29.54 4.49 -5.00
N GLN A 73 -28.37 4.58 -5.64
CA GLN A 73 -28.03 3.88 -6.87
C GLN A 73 -27.22 2.61 -6.59
N ALA A 74 -26.52 2.55 -5.46
CA ALA A 74 -25.80 1.36 -5.03
C ALA A 74 -26.70 0.36 -4.30
N ASP A 75 -26.26 -0.90 -4.29
CA ASP A 75 -26.83 -1.89 -3.38
C ASP A 75 -26.65 -1.46 -1.92
N ARG A 76 -27.62 -1.82 -1.08
CA ARG A 76 -27.55 -1.51 0.35
C ARG A 76 -26.45 -2.31 1.06
N ARG A 77 -26.16 -3.53 0.61
CA ARG A 77 -25.16 -4.42 1.19
C ARG A 77 -24.30 -5.04 0.11
N GLY A 78 -23.01 -5.19 0.41
CA GLY A 78 -22.09 -5.94 -0.45
C GLY A 78 -22.28 -7.45 -0.32
N SER A 79 -21.60 -8.22 -1.17
CA SER A 79 -21.71 -9.69 -1.24
C SER A 79 -21.40 -10.41 0.08
N PHE A 80 -20.59 -9.80 0.95
CA PHE A 80 -20.24 -10.31 2.28
C PHE A 80 -21.18 -9.85 3.39
N GLY A 81 -22.33 -9.25 3.04
CA GLY A 81 -23.34 -8.80 4.00
C GLY A 81 -23.00 -7.47 4.71
N ARG A 82 -21.87 -6.83 4.42
CA ARG A 82 -21.50 -5.52 4.99
C ARG A 82 -22.40 -4.41 4.44
N LEU A 83 -22.78 -3.46 5.30
CA LEU A 83 -23.56 -2.28 4.89
C LEU A 83 -22.67 -1.34 4.06
N LEU A 84 -23.12 -0.97 2.86
CA LEU A 84 -22.40 -0.07 1.96
C LEU A 84 -22.78 1.38 2.28
N VAL A 85 -21.80 2.19 2.66
CA VAL A 85 -22.07 3.51 3.24
C VAL A 85 -21.09 4.60 2.82
N TYR A 86 -21.58 5.84 2.84
CA TYR A 86 -20.77 7.03 3.07
C TYR A 86 -20.80 7.39 4.55
N ILE A 87 -19.64 7.76 5.07
CA ILE A 87 -19.53 8.32 6.42
C ILE A 87 -19.31 9.82 6.30
N TYR A 88 -20.02 10.58 7.13
CA TYR A 88 -19.83 12.01 7.27
C TYR A 88 -19.45 12.39 8.70
N VAL A 89 -18.33 13.09 8.83
CA VAL A 89 -17.82 13.69 10.08
C VAL A 89 -17.92 15.21 9.90
N ASP A 90 -18.60 15.91 10.80
CA ASP A 90 -18.83 17.37 10.71
C ASP A 90 -19.29 17.90 9.33
N SER A 91 -20.11 17.09 8.64
CA SER A 91 -20.62 17.34 7.27
C SER A 91 -19.63 17.12 6.13
N GLU A 92 -18.39 16.74 6.40
CA GLU A 92 -17.42 16.31 5.40
C GLU A 92 -17.59 14.82 5.09
N ASN A 93 -17.53 14.44 3.81
CA ASN A 93 -17.59 13.05 3.36
C ASN A 93 -16.23 12.38 3.56
N TYR A 94 -16.11 11.52 4.58
CA TYR A 94 -14.89 10.79 4.92
C TYR A 94 -14.40 9.92 3.76
N ASN A 95 -15.30 9.24 3.04
CA ASN A 95 -14.92 8.42 1.88
C ASN A 95 -14.26 9.28 0.80
N ARG A 96 -14.81 10.46 0.50
CA ARG A 96 -14.18 11.38 -0.48
C ARG A 96 -12.84 11.91 0.03
N ARG A 97 -12.71 12.13 1.35
CA ARG A 97 -11.47 12.59 1.97
C ARG A 97 -10.34 11.56 1.84
N LEU A 98 -10.63 10.26 1.96
CA LEU A 98 -9.64 9.20 1.68
C LEU A 98 -9.02 9.33 0.28
N LEU A 99 -9.82 9.66 -0.74
CA LEU A 99 -9.33 9.89 -2.10
C LEU A 99 -8.58 11.22 -2.22
N THR A 100 -9.15 12.29 -1.65
CA THR A 100 -8.59 13.64 -1.70
C THR A 100 -7.22 13.72 -1.02
N ASP A 101 -7.00 12.91 0.02
CA ASP A 101 -5.76 12.86 0.79
C ASP A 101 -4.81 11.74 0.35
N GLY A 102 -5.23 10.90 -0.61
CA GLY A 102 -4.39 9.86 -1.20
C GLY A 102 -4.19 8.63 -0.32
N TYR A 103 -5.15 8.31 0.55
CA TYR A 103 -5.14 7.07 1.35
C TYR A 103 -5.80 5.88 0.64
N ALA A 104 -6.58 6.15 -0.40
CA ALA A 104 -7.35 5.16 -1.12
C ALA A 104 -7.36 5.46 -2.62
N ARG A 105 -7.64 4.42 -3.41
CA ARG A 105 -8.07 4.54 -4.79
C ARG A 105 -9.59 4.53 -4.90
N MET A 106 -10.14 5.02 -6.01
CA MET A 106 -11.56 4.87 -6.29
C MET A 106 -11.86 3.40 -6.62
N TYR A 107 -12.83 2.82 -5.91
CA TYR A 107 -13.34 1.50 -6.25
C TYR A 107 -14.40 1.64 -7.34
N ASP A 108 -14.19 0.98 -8.49
CA ASP A 108 -15.13 1.08 -9.61
C ASP A 108 -16.40 0.23 -9.35
N SER A 109 -17.45 0.90 -8.89
CA SER A 109 -18.79 0.35 -8.71
C SER A 109 -19.86 1.39 -9.05
N GLU A 110 -21.13 1.00 -9.13
CA GLU A 110 -22.25 1.94 -9.34
C GLU A 110 -22.63 2.66 -8.05
N PHE A 111 -22.65 4.00 -8.08
CA PHE A 111 -23.10 4.88 -6.99
C PHE A 111 -23.28 6.33 -7.49
N SER A 112 -24.03 7.16 -6.76
CA SER A 112 -24.40 8.51 -7.23
C SER A 112 -23.22 9.52 -7.29
N GLN A 113 -22.23 9.40 -6.39
CA GLN A 113 -21.11 10.35 -6.24
C GLN A 113 -19.86 10.04 -7.09
N ARG A 114 -19.94 9.12 -8.07
CA ARG A 114 -18.76 8.63 -8.82
C ARG A 114 -17.90 9.72 -9.45
N ASN A 115 -18.52 10.73 -10.06
CA ASN A 115 -17.78 11.80 -10.73
C ASN A 115 -16.97 12.64 -9.75
N GLU A 116 -17.50 12.87 -8.55
CA GLU A 116 -16.79 13.61 -7.49
C GLU A 116 -15.61 12.80 -6.94
N PHE A 117 -15.80 11.48 -6.77
CA PHE A 117 -14.76 10.58 -6.27
C PHE A 117 -13.62 10.46 -7.27
N ARG A 118 -13.94 10.26 -8.56
CA ARG A 118 -12.95 10.25 -9.64
C ARG A 118 -12.16 11.55 -9.68
N SER A 119 -12.85 12.71 -9.62
CA SER A 119 -12.17 14.01 -9.63
C SER A 119 -11.25 14.22 -8.42
N ALA A 120 -11.60 13.65 -7.26
CA ALA A 120 -10.77 13.70 -6.05
C ALA A 120 -9.50 12.86 -6.19
N GLU A 121 -9.63 11.65 -6.71
CA GLU A 121 -8.50 10.76 -7.00
C GLU A 121 -7.59 11.34 -8.09
N ASP A 122 -8.14 11.75 -9.25
CA ASP A 122 -7.38 12.37 -10.35
C ASP A 122 -6.52 13.55 -9.83
N ARG A 123 -7.09 14.35 -8.91
CA ARG A 123 -6.38 15.47 -8.30
C ARG A 123 -5.28 15.02 -7.36
N ALA A 124 -5.53 13.99 -6.53
CA ALA A 124 -4.51 13.44 -5.64
C ALA A 124 -3.35 12.83 -6.43
N GLN A 125 -3.63 12.11 -7.52
CA GLN A 125 -2.62 11.61 -8.45
C GLN A 125 -1.81 12.74 -9.09
N SER A 126 -2.46 13.77 -9.64
CA SER A 126 -1.77 14.89 -10.30
C SER A 126 -0.86 15.71 -9.39
N LEU A 127 -1.09 15.63 -8.08
CA LEU A 127 -0.33 16.34 -7.05
C LEU A 127 0.66 15.44 -6.31
N SER A 128 0.82 14.19 -6.74
CA SER A 128 1.63 13.18 -6.04
C SER A 128 1.29 13.16 -4.55
N LYS A 129 0.00 13.10 -4.22
CA LYS A 129 -0.46 13.16 -2.84
C LYS A 129 -0.68 11.77 -2.30
N GLY A 130 -0.16 11.53 -1.11
CA GLY A 130 -0.40 10.29 -0.39
C GLY A 130 0.25 9.09 -1.09
N LEU A 131 -0.52 8.03 -1.30
CA LEU A 131 -0.04 6.83 -2.00
C LEU A 131 0.41 7.11 -3.44
N TRP A 132 -0.01 8.22 -4.04
CA TRP A 132 0.42 8.60 -5.39
C TRP A 132 1.81 9.25 -5.43
N ASP A 133 2.42 9.53 -4.26
CA ASP A 133 3.81 9.98 -4.15
C ASP A 133 4.78 8.79 -4.21
N PHE A 134 4.76 8.06 -5.33
CA PHE A 134 5.63 6.92 -5.55
C PHE A 134 6.79 7.32 -6.46
N GLU A 135 7.99 7.27 -5.93
CA GLU A 135 9.22 7.33 -6.72
C GLU A 135 9.80 5.92 -6.81
N ALA A 136 9.83 5.35 -8.01
CA ALA A 136 10.55 4.12 -8.23
C ALA A 136 12.02 4.34 -7.82
N PRO A 137 12.64 3.40 -7.09
CA PRO A 137 14.06 3.50 -6.81
C PRO A 137 14.77 3.65 -8.15
N SER A 138 15.50 4.75 -8.29
CA SER A 138 16.21 5.04 -9.53
C SER A 138 17.29 3.99 -9.64
N THR A 139 17.03 2.95 -10.44
CA THR A 139 18.10 2.14 -10.99
C THR A 139 19.05 3.14 -11.65
N PRO A 140 20.33 3.23 -11.25
CA PRO A 140 21.26 4.07 -11.99
C PRO A 140 21.17 3.62 -13.45
N GLU A 141 20.62 4.46 -14.32
CA GLU A 141 20.63 4.18 -15.75
C GLU A 141 22.10 3.94 -16.11
N GLU A 142 22.41 2.73 -16.56
CA GLU A 142 23.70 2.43 -17.17
C GLU A 142 23.92 3.42 -18.31
N THR A 143 24.67 4.46 -17.98
CA THR A 143 25.14 5.42 -18.94
C THR A 143 26.20 4.68 -19.72
N SER A 144 25.86 4.26 -20.95
CA SER A 144 26.85 3.83 -21.93
C SER A 144 27.84 4.97 -22.19
N SER A 145 28.93 4.96 -21.42
CA SER A 145 30.17 5.63 -21.76
C SER A 145 31.30 4.94 -21.02
N ASN A 146 32.06 4.13 -21.76
CA ASN A 146 33.44 3.79 -21.47
C ASN A 146 34.17 4.97 -20.82
N GLU A 147 34.80 4.75 -19.66
CA GLU A 147 36.25 4.93 -19.49
C GLU A 147 36.69 4.44 -18.09
N GLU A 148 37.83 3.74 -18.09
CA GLU A 148 38.46 3.03 -16.99
C GLU A 148 38.82 3.93 -15.79
N ARG A 149 38.57 3.45 -14.55
CA ARG A 149 39.57 3.39 -13.44
C ARG A 149 38.97 2.93 -12.09
N ASP A 150 39.40 1.74 -11.68
CA ASP A 150 40.01 1.39 -10.38
C ASP A 150 39.26 1.66 -9.06
N GLY A 151 38.70 0.58 -8.47
CA GLY A 151 38.99 0.23 -7.07
C GLY A 151 37.87 0.30 -6.02
N SER A 152 36.99 -0.72 -5.99
CA SER A 152 36.45 -1.44 -4.80
C SER A 152 35.00 -1.89 -5.07
N SER A 153 34.84 -2.99 -5.81
CA SER A 153 33.55 -3.55 -6.24
C SER A 153 32.87 -4.27 -5.09
N SER A 154 31.70 -3.77 -4.71
CA SER A 154 30.67 -4.53 -3.99
C SER A 154 30.09 -5.55 -4.96
N ASP A 155 30.61 -6.78 -4.93
CA ASP A 155 30.15 -7.87 -5.79
C ASP A 155 28.83 -8.46 -5.26
N ILE A 156 27.74 -7.70 -5.28
CA ILE A 156 26.40 -8.29 -5.08
C ILE A 156 25.96 -8.89 -6.44
N PRO A 157 25.58 -10.18 -6.49
CA PRO A 157 25.10 -10.81 -7.70
C PRO A 157 23.84 -10.12 -8.23
N PRO A 158 23.58 -10.14 -9.55
CA PRO A 158 22.41 -9.49 -10.13
C PRO A 158 21.11 -10.11 -9.60
N VAL A 159 20.07 -9.28 -9.48
CA VAL A 159 18.75 -9.70 -8.99
C VAL A 159 18.22 -10.86 -9.84
N PRO A 160 17.74 -11.96 -9.22
CA PRO A 160 17.15 -13.10 -9.91
C PRO A 160 15.94 -12.73 -10.78
N ALA A 161 15.64 -13.58 -11.78
CA ALA A 161 14.58 -13.31 -12.75
C ALA A 161 13.16 -13.32 -12.16
N ASP A 162 12.98 -13.96 -11.01
CA ASP A 162 11.76 -13.94 -10.19
C ASP A 162 11.72 -12.78 -9.18
N GLY A 163 12.78 -11.97 -9.11
CA GLY A 163 12.85 -10.78 -8.27
C GLY A 163 13.07 -11.05 -6.79
N ASP A 164 13.36 -12.29 -6.41
CA ASP A 164 13.54 -12.72 -5.02
C ASP A 164 14.95 -13.28 -4.79
N TYR A 165 15.70 -12.72 -3.84
CA TYR A 165 16.98 -13.27 -3.44
C TYR A 165 16.79 -14.44 -2.47
N ASP A 166 17.55 -15.50 -2.68
CA ASP A 166 17.72 -16.55 -1.68
C ASP A 166 19.20 -16.70 -1.30
N CYS A 167 19.48 -17.42 -0.22
CA CYS A 167 20.86 -17.65 0.21
C CYS A 167 21.72 -18.40 -0.82
N SER A 168 21.12 -19.07 -1.82
CA SER A 168 21.87 -19.77 -2.86
C SER A 168 22.35 -18.85 -3.98
N HIS A 169 21.84 -17.62 -4.03
CA HIS A 169 22.29 -16.60 -4.97
C HIS A 169 23.59 -15.92 -4.55
N PHE A 170 24.02 -16.06 -3.30
CA PHE A 170 25.23 -15.42 -2.76
C PHE A 170 26.36 -16.41 -2.56
N ASP A 171 27.58 -15.96 -2.85
CA ASP A 171 28.80 -16.72 -2.60
C ASP A 171 29.26 -16.56 -1.13
N THR A 172 28.96 -15.42 -0.49
CA THR A 172 29.36 -15.12 0.90
C THR A 172 28.23 -14.51 1.74
N GLN A 173 28.37 -14.65 3.06
CA GLN A 173 27.45 -14.06 4.04
C GLN A 173 27.38 -12.53 3.89
N ASP A 174 28.54 -11.87 3.71
CA ASP A 174 28.63 -10.42 3.55
C ASP A 174 27.82 -9.87 2.34
N GLN A 175 27.66 -10.66 1.28
CA GLN A 175 26.84 -10.26 0.12
C GLN A 175 25.36 -10.30 0.47
N ALA A 176 24.92 -11.37 1.16
CA ALA A 176 23.55 -11.48 1.65
C ALA A 176 23.21 -10.41 2.69
N GLN A 177 24.18 -10.07 3.56
CA GLN A 177 24.03 -9.05 4.59
C GLN A 177 23.76 -7.67 4.01
N GLN A 178 24.46 -7.30 2.94
CA GLN A 178 24.24 -6.03 2.25
C GLN A 178 22.81 -5.94 1.68
N VAL A 179 22.27 -7.05 1.16
CA VAL A 179 20.90 -7.09 0.68
C VAL A 179 19.92 -6.93 1.84
N LEU A 180 20.07 -7.70 2.93
CA LEU A 180 19.26 -7.58 4.14
C LEU A 180 19.25 -6.15 4.71
N GLU A 181 20.41 -5.49 4.80
CA GLU A 181 20.52 -4.13 5.33
C GLU A 181 19.92 -3.06 4.40
N SER A 182 19.88 -3.35 3.10
CA SER A 182 19.30 -2.46 2.08
C SER A 182 17.78 -2.58 1.95
N THR A 183 17.18 -3.68 2.44
CA THR A 183 15.75 -3.97 2.37
C THR A 183 15.14 -4.08 3.77
N SER A 184 14.18 -3.23 4.10
CA SER A 184 13.51 -3.30 5.41
C SER A 184 12.57 -4.50 5.51
N GLY A 185 12.62 -5.23 6.64
CA GLY A 185 11.65 -6.28 6.95
C GLY A 185 11.93 -7.67 6.36
N ASP A 186 13.17 -7.92 5.93
CA ASP A 186 13.62 -9.20 5.37
C ASP A 186 12.65 -9.82 4.32
N PRO A 187 12.30 -9.08 3.25
CA PRO A 187 11.34 -9.55 2.26
C PRO A 187 11.81 -10.80 1.51
N HIS A 188 13.13 -11.01 1.47
CA HIS A 188 13.82 -12.12 0.81
C HIS A 188 14.02 -13.34 1.74
N GLY A 189 13.67 -13.22 3.03
CA GLY A 189 13.84 -14.31 3.98
C GLY A 189 15.31 -14.71 4.21
N LEU A 190 16.24 -13.76 4.07
CA LEU A 190 17.67 -13.96 4.25
C LEU A 190 18.03 -14.10 5.74
N ASP A 191 17.27 -13.49 6.65
CA ASP A 191 17.43 -13.54 8.10
C ASP A 191 16.22 -14.27 8.74
N ARG A 192 16.23 -15.58 8.58
CA ARG A 192 15.06 -16.43 8.92
C ARG A 192 14.78 -16.49 10.43
N ASP A 193 15.80 -16.36 11.26
CA ASP A 193 15.71 -16.34 12.72
C ASP A 193 15.64 -14.92 13.31
N ASN A 194 15.72 -13.90 12.46
CA ASN A 194 15.48 -12.49 12.75
C ASN A 194 16.43 -11.95 13.82
N ASP A 195 17.70 -12.36 13.72
CA ASP A 195 18.78 -11.97 14.64
C ASP A 195 19.67 -10.85 14.08
N GLY A 196 19.38 -10.40 12.86
CA GLY A 196 20.07 -9.36 12.12
C GLY A 196 21.16 -9.87 11.19
N ILE A 197 21.35 -11.19 11.07
CA ILE A 197 22.43 -11.79 10.29
C ILE A 197 21.84 -12.58 9.11
N ALA A 198 22.10 -12.10 7.89
CA ALA A 198 21.65 -12.76 6.67
C ALA A 198 22.43 -14.05 6.42
N CYS A 199 21.74 -15.14 6.05
CA CYS A 199 22.30 -16.35 5.46
C CYS A 199 23.54 -16.91 6.18
N GLU A 200 23.50 -17.04 7.51
CA GLU A 200 24.62 -17.42 8.38
C GLU A 200 25.37 -18.71 8.00
N SER A 201 24.77 -19.55 7.16
CA SER A 201 25.39 -20.77 6.62
C SER A 201 26.41 -20.53 5.51
N LEU A 202 26.45 -19.32 4.94
CA LEU A 202 27.40 -18.94 3.91
C LEU A 202 28.78 -18.61 4.51
N PRO A 203 29.86 -18.80 3.73
CA PRO A 203 31.21 -18.50 4.17
C PRO A 203 31.50 -17.01 4.32
#